data_AF-A0A968V2Y7-F1
#
_entry.id   AF-A0A968V2Y7-F1
#
_cell.length_a   1.000
_cell.length_b   1.000
_cell.length_c   1.000
_cell.angle_alpha   90.00
_cell.angle_beta   90.00
_cell.angle_gamma   90.00
#
_symmetry.space_group_name_H-M   'P 1'
#
loop_
_entity.id
_entity.type
_entity.pdbx_description
1 polymer ?
#
loop_
_entity_poly.entity_id
_entity_poly.type
_entity_poly.pdbx_seq_one_letter_code
_entity_poly.pdbx_strand_id
1 'polypeptide(L)'
;MNSDSEFSCEAATKFANEIISRKSRKHLTNLEVEVFQLCWEDKDYQTIAEKVGYSAGHITGVGKQLWSKLSEALGETVSKKNFRQPLRREWEKRCFHGSELPAFLVESPSFQSIEQNFTVYIERPPIEERCYSEILKPGCLLRIKAPWQTGKTELISRLIYYVAQKGYRTAVVNLRDATLEDFSNLDKFLQWFCAIVADRLELNASVEEHWRKSIGNSKIKCRSYFEKYLLPGESPLALALDEVDRIFPYREIASEFLGMLRTWHEDAKTRQIWQQFRQIVLHSEIYTEVDINQSPFNAGCEMALTDFDREKVLDLARKYGLDWDLEKVTQLMAVVGGHPYLVADAIEHLAKQDTTLEALLQTSHTVCGIYSRHLERHWRNLQSHPELAAAFQQIVLADCPVEFNSQLNQNTAMKLNDVGLVKLLNNSATARYELYRQYFRDRFQHNL
;
A
#
# COMPACT_ATOMS: atom_id res chain seq x y z
N MET A 1 14.25 -3.33 20.85
CA MET A 1 15.72 -3.42 20.84
C MET A 1 16.12 -4.72 20.13
N ASN A 2 17.23 -4.69 19.40
CA ASN A 2 17.76 -5.64 18.39
C ASN A 2 17.26 -5.43 16.96
N SER A 3 17.73 -4.34 16.34
CA SER A 3 17.73 -4.11 14.89
C SER A 3 18.81 -4.92 14.14
N ASP A 4 19.38 -5.96 14.77
CA ASP A 4 20.46 -6.77 14.20
C ASP A 4 19.99 -8.10 13.59
N SER A 5 18.71 -8.46 13.71
CA SER A 5 18.19 -9.74 13.19
C SER A 5 17.69 -9.71 11.74
N GLU A 6 17.43 -8.55 11.13
CA GLU A 6 16.90 -8.46 9.76
C GLU A 6 17.97 -8.44 8.66
N PHE A 7 19.19 -7.95 8.93
CA PHE A 7 20.28 -7.87 7.94
C PHE A 7 21.33 -8.97 8.17
N SER A 8 20.95 -10.20 7.81
CA SER A 8 21.82 -11.39 7.96
C SER A 8 22.99 -11.40 6.97
N CYS A 9 24.02 -12.20 7.25
CA CYS A 9 25.17 -12.39 6.36
C CYS A 9 24.75 -12.81 4.95
N GLU A 10 23.76 -13.70 4.85
CA GLU A 10 23.22 -14.16 3.57
C GLU A 10 22.49 -13.04 2.80
N ALA A 11 21.65 -12.26 3.50
CA ALA A 11 20.95 -11.12 2.92
C ALA A 11 21.94 -10.05 2.42
N ALA A 12 22.97 -9.75 3.22
CA ALA A 12 24.03 -8.80 2.86
C ALA A 12 24.86 -9.29 1.67
N THR A 13 25.16 -10.59 1.59
CA THR A 13 25.90 -11.19 0.48
C THR A 13 25.11 -11.12 -0.83
N LYS A 14 23.82 -11.46 -0.78
CA LYS A 14 22.92 -11.35 -1.95
C LYS A 14 22.80 -9.90 -2.41
N PHE A 15 22.63 -8.97 -1.48
CA PHE A 15 22.51 -7.56 -1.78
C PHE A 15 23.80 -6.96 -2.37
N ALA A 16 24.96 -7.30 -1.80
CA ALA A 16 26.27 -6.90 -2.34
C ALA A 16 26.46 -7.39 -3.78
N ASN A 17 26.08 -8.64 -4.07
CA ASN A 17 26.14 -9.19 -5.43
C ASN A 17 25.21 -8.45 -6.40
N GLU A 18 24.00 -8.08 -5.96
CA GLU A 18 23.02 -7.37 -6.77
C GLU A 18 23.49 -5.96 -7.16
N ILE A 19 24.01 -5.16 -6.21
CA ILE A 19 24.46 -3.80 -6.48
C ILE A 19 25.69 -3.81 -7.41
N ILE A 20 26.62 -4.74 -7.20
CA ILE A 20 27.80 -4.88 -8.06
C ILE A 20 27.40 -5.32 -9.47
N SER A 21 26.45 -6.25 -9.60
CA SER A 21 25.92 -6.70 -10.90
C SER A 21 25.27 -5.56 -11.67
N ARG A 22 24.47 -4.71 -11.02
CA ARG A 22 23.82 -3.56 -11.66
C ARG A 22 24.82 -2.56 -12.25
N LYS A 23 25.92 -2.28 -11.53
CA LYS A 23 26.88 -1.26 -11.96
C LYS A 23 27.94 -1.79 -12.93
N SER A 24 28.38 -3.03 -12.75
CA SER A 24 29.51 -3.60 -13.50
C SER A 24 29.11 -4.68 -14.53
N ARG A 25 27.83 -5.07 -14.58
CA ARG A 25 27.31 -6.24 -15.32
C ARG A 25 28.06 -7.55 -15.03
N LYS A 26 28.74 -7.63 -13.88
CA LYS A 26 29.49 -8.79 -13.40
C LYS A 26 29.06 -9.11 -11.98
N HIS A 27 28.96 -10.40 -11.68
CA HIS A 27 28.68 -10.89 -10.33
C HIS A 27 29.95 -11.04 -9.50
N LEU A 28 29.79 -11.12 -8.19
CA LEU A 28 30.84 -11.56 -7.28
C LEU A 28 31.27 -12.98 -7.68
N THR A 29 32.58 -13.19 -7.75
CA THR A 29 33.15 -14.54 -7.89
C THR A 29 32.93 -15.34 -6.62
N ASN A 30 32.94 -16.68 -6.71
CA ASN A 30 32.79 -17.55 -5.54
C ASN A 30 33.82 -17.23 -4.43
N LEU A 31 35.06 -16.88 -4.83
CA LEU A 31 36.11 -16.48 -3.91
C LEU A 31 35.81 -15.13 -3.23
N GLU A 32 35.22 -14.17 -3.94
CA GLU A 32 34.80 -12.89 -3.35
C GLU A 32 33.61 -13.05 -2.41
N VAL A 33 32.67 -13.95 -2.72
CA VAL A 33 31.54 -14.30 -1.86
C VAL A 33 32.03 -14.91 -0.54
N GLU A 34 32.94 -15.88 -0.60
CA GLU A 34 33.52 -16.49 0.60
C GLU A 34 34.31 -15.48 1.44
N VAL A 35 35.12 -14.63 0.80
CA VAL A 35 35.86 -13.56 1.49
C VAL A 35 34.90 -12.57 2.17
N PHE A 36 33.78 -12.23 1.51
CA PHE A 36 32.75 -11.35 2.07
C PHE A 36 32.10 -11.97 3.31
N GLN A 37 31.65 -13.23 3.21
CA GLN A 37 30.98 -13.94 4.31
C GLN A 37 31.91 -14.13 5.52
N LEU A 38 33.17 -14.50 5.29
CA LEU A 38 34.12 -14.69 6.40
C LEU A 38 34.55 -13.36 7.04
N CYS A 39 34.57 -12.26 6.27
CA CYS A 39 34.73 -10.92 6.85
C CYS A 39 33.48 -10.46 7.64
N TRP A 40 32.30 -10.98 7.29
CA TRP A 40 31.07 -10.76 8.06
C TRP A 40 31.09 -11.45 9.43
N GLU A 41 31.88 -12.52 9.58
CA GLU A 41 32.15 -13.21 10.85
C GLU A 41 33.39 -12.67 11.59
N ASP A 42 33.87 -11.47 11.23
CA ASP A 42 35.04 -10.82 11.84
C ASP A 42 36.38 -11.59 11.71
N LYS A 43 36.50 -12.51 10.73
CA LYS A 43 37.76 -13.23 10.46
C LYS A 43 38.80 -12.34 9.78
N ASP A 44 40.08 -12.50 10.12
CA ASP A 44 41.18 -11.80 9.46
C ASP A 44 41.59 -12.46 8.13
N TYR A 45 42.39 -11.77 7.30
CA TYR A 45 42.75 -12.31 5.98
C TYR A 45 43.70 -13.51 6.05
N GLN A 46 44.39 -13.68 7.17
CA GLN A 46 45.26 -14.83 7.40
C GLN A 46 44.43 -16.09 7.67
N THR A 47 43.44 -15.99 8.55
CA THR A 47 42.48 -17.07 8.84
C THR A 47 41.64 -17.42 7.61
N ILE A 48 41.25 -16.42 6.80
CA ILE A 48 40.53 -16.65 5.54
C ILE A 48 41.41 -17.39 4.54
N ALA A 49 42.68 -17.02 4.42
CA ALA A 49 43.64 -17.67 3.53
C ALA A 49 43.87 -19.14 3.89
N GLU A 50 43.98 -19.44 5.18
CA GLU A 50 44.07 -20.82 5.70
C GLU A 50 42.81 -21.63 5.44
N LYS A 51 41.62 -21.03 5.57
CA LYS A 51 40.33 -21.70 5.39
C LYS A 51 40.00 -21.97 3.92
N VAL A 52 40.39 -21.08 3.01
CA VAL A 52 40.08 -21.17 1.57
C VAL A 52 41.24 -21.79 0.76
N GLY A 53 42.41 -22.00 1.39
CA GLY A 53 43.56 -22.68 0.76
C GLY A 53 44.40 -21.80 -0.17
N TYR A 54 44.42 -20.48 0.06
CA TYR A 54 45.18 -19.51 -0.73
C TYR A 54 46.25 -18.80 0.11
N SER A 55 47.15 -18.04 -0.52
CA SER A 55 48.10 -17.20 0.22
C SER A 55 47.42 -15.96 0.81
N ALA A 56 47.87 -15.52 1.99
CA ALA A 56 47.36 -14.30 2.63
C ALA A 56 47.48 -13.06 1.74
N GLY A 57 48.53 -12.99 0.90
CA GLY A 57 48.71 -11.93 -0.09
C GLY A 57 47.64 -11.95 -1.19
N HIS A 58 47.24 -13.13 -1.66
CA HIS A 58 46.20 -13.28 -2.68
C HIS A 58 44.82 -12.87 -2.13
N ILE A 59 44.45 -13.36 -0.95
CA ILE A 59 43.19 -13.00 -0.28
C ILE A 59 43.14 -11.50 0.05
N THR A 60 44.26 -10.89 0.44
CA THR A 60 44.34 -9.44 0.65
C THR A 60 44.08 -8.67 -0.65
N GLY A 61 44.60 -9.17 -1.78
CA GLY A 61 44.33 -8.61 -3.11
C GLY A 61 42.85 -8.70 -3.49
N VAL A 62 42.24 -9.87 -3.32
CA VAL A 62 40.81 -10.12 -3.58
C VAL A 62 39.94 -9.23 -2.68
N GLY A 63 40.27 -9.12 -1.40
CA GLY A 63 39.56 -8.25 -0.46
C GLY A 63 39.63 -6.77 -0.86
N LYS A 64 40.80 -6.25 -1.27
CA LYS A 64 40.93 -4.88 -1.76
C LYS A 64 40.08 -4.62 -3.01
N GLN A 65 40.07 -5.56 -3.95
CA GLN A 65 39.23 -5.45 -5.15
C GLN A 65 37.74 -5.47 -4.81
N LEU A 66 37.32 -6.35 -3.91
CA LEU A 66 35.94 -6.43 -3.42
C LEU A 66 35.47 -5.11 -2.80
N TRP A 67 36.26 -4.51 -1.90
CA TRP A 67 35.90 -3.23 -1.29
C TRP A 67 35.91 -2.06 -2.28
N SER A 68 36.80 -2.09 -3.26
CA SER A 68 36.80 -1.11 -4.36
C SER A 68 35.52 -1.21 -5.19
N LYS A 69 35.10 -2.43 -5.56
CA LYS A 69 33.84 -2.66 -6.29
C LYS A 69 32.63 -2.19 -5.48
N LEU A 70 32.59 -2.46 -4.19
CA LEU A 70 31.51 -1.99 -3.31
C LEU A 70 31.52 -0.47 -3.14
N SER A 71 32.69 0.14 -3.03
CA SER A 71 32.81 1.60 -2.94
C SER A 71 32.29 2.28 -4.20
N GLU A 72 32.66 1.74 -5.36
CA GLU A 72 32.16 2.20 -6.64
C GLU A 72 30.65 1.98 -6.74
N ALA A 73 30.15 0.81 -6.37
CA ALA A 73 28.73 0.44 -6.45
C ALA A 73 27.83 1.30 -5.55
N LEU A 74 28.28 1.63 -4.34
CA LEU A 74 27.53 2.39 -3.33
C LEU A 74 27.76 3.91 -3.42
N GLY A 75 28.81 4.37 -4.10
CA GLY A 75 29.14 5.80 -4.19
C GLY A 75 29.72 6.39 -2.88
N GLU A 76 30.08 5.56 -1.92
CA GLU A 76 30.75 5.94 -0.67
C GLU A 76 31.94 5.01 -0.35
N THR A 77 32.85 5.41 0.54
CA THR A 77 34.08 4.66 0.81
C THR A 77 33.85 3.41 1.67
N VAL A 78 34.05 2.24 1.08
CA VAL A 78 33.88 0.93 1.70
C VAL A 78 35.23 0.29 1.99
N SER A 79 35.34 -0.33 3.16
CA SER A 79 36.50 -1.05 3.68
C SER A 79 36.04 -2.21 4.55
N LYS A 80 36.95 -3.16 4.83
CA LYS A 80 36.71 -4.29 5.74
C LYS A 80 36.14 -3.91 7.10
N LYS A 81 36.43 -2.70 7.61
CA LYS A 81 35.99 -2.26 8.94
C LYS A 81 34.61 -1.60 8.95
N ASN A 82 34.19 -1.02 7.83
CA ASN A 82 32.96 -0.22 7.79
C ASN A 82 31.87 -0.82 6.90
N PHE A 83 32.17 -1.76 5.99
CA PHE A 83 31.25 -2.25 4.94
C PHE A 83 29.84 -2.62 5.38
N ARG A 84 29.65 -3.13 6.61
CA ARG A 84 28.33 -3.47 7.16
C ARG A 84 27.39 -2.26 7.20
N GLN A 85 27.89 -1.08 7.55
CA GLN A 85 27.06 0.13 7.68
C GLN A 85 26.64 0.73 6.33
N PRO A 86 27.54 0.98 5.36
CA PRO A 86 27.17 1.37 3.99
C PRO A 86 26.16 0.44 3.34
N LEU A 87 26.42 -0.87 3.41
CA LEU A 87 25.52 -1.88 2.86
C LEU A 87 24.17 -1.85 3.55
N ARG A 88 24.13 -1.73 4.88
CA ARG A 88 22.86 -1.63 5.62
C ARG A 88 22.11 -0.34 5.28
N ARG A 89 22.78 0.81 5.21
CA ARG A 89 22.11 2.09 4.87
C ARG A 89 21.49 2.05 3.48
N GLU A 90 22.20 1.51 2.51
CA GLU A 90 21.67 1.41 1.15
C GLU A 90 20.60 0.32 1.04
N TRP A 91 20.75 -0.78 1.79
CA TRP A 91 19.73 -1.82 1.91
C TRP A 91 18.45 -1.29 2.55
N GLU A 92 18.56 -0.58 3.66
CA GLU A 92 17.46 0.12 4.34
C GLU A 92 16.86 1.16 3.41
N LYS A 93 17.66 2.07 2.82
CA LYS A 93 17.15 3.04 1.84
C LYS A 93 16.37 2.35 0.74
N ARG A 94 16.81 1.20 0.23
CA ARG A 94 16.13 0.47 -0.84
C ARG A 94 14.91 -0.33 -0.37
N CYS A 95 14.90 -0.80 0.87
CA CYS A 95 13.73 -1.38 1.54
C CYS A 95 12.68 -0.30 1.89
N PHE A 96 13.11 0.93 2.18
CA PHE A 96 12.26 2.07 2.55
C PHE A 96 11.86 2.96 1.35
N HIS A 97 12.67 3.03 0.28
CA HIS A 97 12.38 3.73 -1.00
C HIS A 97 11.88 2.76 -2.08
N GLY A 98 11.89 1.45 -1.82
CA GLY A 98 11.24 0.43 -2.66
C GLY A 98 9.71 0.45 -2.61
N SER A 99 9.10 1.50 -2.02
CA SER A 99 7.72 1.89 -2.29
C SER A 99 7.50 2.32 -3.75
N GLU A 100 8.56 2.47 -4.53
CA GLU A 100 8.47 2.59 -5.97
C GLU A 100 8.13 1.22 -6.60
N LEU A 101 6.83 1.00 -6.85
CA LEU A 101 6.42 0.70 -8.23
C LEU A 101 7.10 1.75 -9.14
N PRO A 102 7.50 1.41 -10.39
CA PRO A 102 8.07 2.40 -11.28
C PRO A 102 7.25 3.67 -11.19
N ALA A 103 7.90 4.80 -10.88
CA ALA A 103 7.29 6.09 -10.68
C ALA A 103 6.21 6.31 -11.76
N PHE A 104 4.97 5.97 -11.43
CA PHE A 104 3.83 6.33 -12.23
C PHE A 104 3.62 7.77 -11.81
N LEU A 105 4.30 8.65 -12.55
CA LEU A 105 4.32 10.08 -12.40
C LEU A 105 2.96 10.55 -11.86
N VAL A 106 2.93 10.98 -10.60
CA VAL A 106 1.90 11.87 -10.07
C VAL A 106 2.29 13.29 -10.48
N GLU A 107 2.56 13.46 -11.76
CA GLU A 107 2.21 14.66 -12.49
C GLU A 107 0.88 14.29 -13.15
N SER A 108 -0.16 15.09 -12.90
CA SER A 108 -1.53 14.94 -13.40
C SER A 108 -1.60 14.02 -14.63
N PRO A 109 -2.00 12.74 -14.50
CA PRO A 109 -1.81 11.78 -15.57
C PRO A 109 -2.57 12.27 -16.80
N SER A 110 -1.85 12.55 -17.88
CA SER A 110 -2.46 12.83 -19.17
C SER A 110 -3.42 11.68 -19.50
N PHE A 111 -4.64 11.98 -19.96
CA PHE A 111 -5.70 11.01 -20.24
C PHE A 111 -5.25 9.73 -20.99
N GLN A 112 -4.19 9.78 -21.78
CA GLN A 112 -3.61 8.65 -22.53
C GLN A 112 -2.98 7.55 -21.66
N SER A 113 -2.38 7.86 -20.51
CA SER A 113 -1.77 6.83 -19.63
C SER A 113 -2.84 6.04 -18.87
N ILE A 114 -4.01 6.64 -18.66
CA ILE A 114 -5.16 6.01 -18.02
C ILE A 114 -5.81 4.97 -18.96
N GLU A 115 -5.90 5.28 -20.26
CA GLU A 115 -6.46 4.37 -21.27
C GLU A 115 -5.67 3.06 -21.44
N GLN A 116 -4.33 3.12 -21.37
CA GLN A 116 -3.50 1.91 -21.44
C GLN A 116 -3.67 1.03 -20.19
N ASN A 117 -3.77 1.63 -19.01
CA ASN A 117 -4.01 0.91 -17.75
C ASN A 117 -5.40 0.24 -17.68
N PHE A 118 -6.39 0.73 -18.43
CA PHE A 118 -7.73 0.13 -18.46
C PHE A 118 -7.78 -1.22 -19.18
N THR A 119 -6.80 -1.54 -20.03
CA THR A 119 -6.79 -2.82 -20.75
C THR A 119 -6.65 -4.02 -19.81
N VAL A 120 -5.91 -3.85 -18.71
CA VAL A 120 -5.59 -4.91 -17.73
C VAL A 120 -6.59 -4.98 -16.57
N TYR A 121 -7.38 -3.93 -16.33
CA TYR A 121 -8.36 -3.91 -15.24
C TYR A 121 -9.44 -4.99 -15.39
N ILE A 122 -9.78 -5.68 -14.30
CA ILE A 122 -10.88 -6.65 -14.25
C ILE A 122 -12.05 -6.05 -13.47
N GLU A 123 -13.17 -5.88 -14.16
CA GLU A 123 -14.40 -5.38 -13.54
C GLU A 123 -14.99 -6.40 -12.56
N ARG A 124 -15.64 -5.88 -11.53
CA ARG A 124 -16.31 -6.65 -10.47
C ARG A 124 -17.78 -6.28 -10.39
N PRO A 125 -18.60 -6.65 -11.40
CA PRO A 125 -20.04 -6.42 -11.33
C PRO A 125 -20.65 -6.99 -10.03
N PRO A 126 -21.56 -6.27 -9.37
CA PRO A 126 -22.17 -5.01 -9.79
C PRO A 126 -21.46 -3.75 -9.22
N ILE A 127 -20.23 -3.85 -8.71
CA ILE A 127 -19.57 -2.76 -7.97
C ILE A 127 -19.37 -1.52 -8.85
N GLU A 128 -18.70 -1.67 -10.00
CA GLU A 128 -18.44 -0.57 -10.92
C GLU A 128 -19.74 0.04 -11.45
N GLU A 129 -20.70 -0.80 -11.88
CA GLU A 129 -22.01 -0.35 -12.35
C GLU A 129 -22.73 0.50 -11.31
N ARG A 130 -22.73 0.05 -10.05
CA ARG A 130 -23.31 0.81 -8.95
C ARG A 130 -22.56 2.12 -8.73
N CYS A 131 -21.24 2.10 -8.68
CA CYS A 131 -20.43 3.33 -8.56
C CYS A 131 -20.74 4.34 -9.66
N TYR A 132 -20.82 3.89 -10.93
CA TYR A 132 -21.14 4.74 -12.08
C TYR A 132 -22.57 5.30 -11.99
N SER A 133 -23.54 4.50 -11.57
CA SER A 133 -24.91 4.99 -11.39
C SER A 133 -25.04 5.98 -10.22
N GLU A 134 -24.29 5.74 -9.14
CA GLU A 134 -24.41 6.52 -7.91
C GLU A 134 -23.72 7.89 -8.04
N ILE A 135 -22.54 7.93 -8.67
CA ILE A 135 -21.76 9.17 -8.81
C ILE A 135 -22.48 10.23 -9.66
N LEU A 136 -23.41 9.82 -10.53
CA LEU A 136 -24.20 10.76 -11.32
C LEU A 136 -25.26 11.49 -10.49
N LYS A 137 -25.72 10.91 -9.37
CA LYS A 137 -26.76 11.49 -8.52
C LYS A 137 -26.33 12.82 -7.90
N PRO A 138 -27.20 13.87 -7.87
CA PRO A 138 -26.91 15.14 -7.22
C PRO A 138 -26.42 14.98 -5.78
N GLY A 139 -25.33 15.65 -5.42
CA GLY A 139 -24.82 15.63 -4.05
C GLY A 139 -24.22 14.30 -3.59
N CYS A 140 -23.89 13.38 -4.49
CA CYS A 140 -23.43 12.04 -4.15
C CYS A 140 -22.27 12.05 -3.14
N LEU A 141 -22.34 11.15 -2.16
CA LEU A 141 -21.24 10.74 -1.29
C LEU A 141 -21.03 9.23 -1.48
N LEU A 142 -19.99 8.88 -2.22
CA LEU A 142 -19.57 7.51 -2.48
C LEU A 142 -18.41 7.17 -1.54
N ARG A 143 -18.57 6.12 -0.74
CA ARG A 143 -17.55 5.62 0.18
C ARG A 143 -17.04 4.28 -0.32
N ILE A 144 -15.75 4.18 -0.61
CA ILE A 144 -15.13 2.94 -1.06
C ILE A 144 -14.31 2.39 0.09
N LYS A 145 -14.83 1.34 0.72
CA LYS A 145 -14.20 0.62 1.82
C LYS A 145 -13.55 -0.64 1.28
N ALA A 146 -12.27 -0.84 1.57
CA ALA A 146 -11.62 -2.12 1.31
C ALA A 146 -10.30 -2.28 2.10
N PRO A 147 -9.78 -3.50 2.22
CA PRO A 147 -8.41 -3.73 2.67
C PRO A 147 -7.35 -3.10 1.74
N TRP A 148 -6.09 -3.11 2.18
CA TRP A 148 -4.96 -2.69 1.35
C TRP A 148 -4.84 -3.52 0.07
N GLN A 149 -4.41 -2.87 -1.01
CA GLN A 149 -4.05 -3.53 -2.27
C GLN A 149 -5.19 -4.35 -2.91
N THR A 150 -6.43 -3.89 -2.75
CA THR A 150 -7.63 -4.51 -3.33
C THR A 150 -8.10 -3.86 -4.63
N GLY A 151 -7.38 -2.86 -5.16
CA GLY A 151 -7.73 -2.18 -6.41
C GLY A 151 -8.52 -0.87 -6.24
N LYS A 152 -8.43 -0.23 -5.08
CA LYS A 152 -9.17 1.01 -4.77
C LYS A 152 -8.79 2.18 -5.66
N THR A 153 -7.50 2.45 -5.77
CA THR A 153 -6.96 3.59 -6.51
C THR A 153 -7.25 3.44 -8.02
N GLU A 154 -7.22 2.20 -8.51
CA GLU A 154 -7.63 1.85 -9.87
C GLU A 154 -9.13 2.13 -10.09
N LEU A 155 -9.99 1.77 -9.13
CA LEU A 155 -11.42 2.10 -9.18
C LEU A 155 -11.67 3.62 -9.18
N ILE A 156 -10.95 4.42 -8.38
CA ILE A 156 -11.04 5.88 -8.45
C ILE A 156 -10.68 6.39 -9.83
N SER A 157 -9.54 5.94 -10.36
CA SER A 157 -9.03 6.41 -11.64
C SER A 157 -10.05 6.17 -12.75
N ARG A 158 -10.72 5.01 -12.71
CA ARG A 158 -11.86 4.69 -13.58
C ARG A 158 -13.06 5.62 -13.36
N LEU A 159 -13.44 5.87 -12.11
CA LEU A 159 -14.60 6.72 -11.79
C LEU A 159 -14.37 8.16 -12.21
N ILE A 160 -13.19 8.71 -11.92
CA ILE A 160 -12.77 10.05 -12.31
C ILE A 160 -12.73 10.17 -13.83
N TYR A 161 -12.12 9.21 -14.53
CA TYR A 161 -12.16 9.18 -16.00
C TYR A 161 -13.60 9.13 -16.53
N TYR A 162 -14.44 8.26 -15.98
CA TYR A 162 -15.85 8.12 -16.38
C TYR A 162 -16.63 9.43 -16.25
N VAL A 163 -16.53 10.13 -15.13
CA VAL A 163 -17.26 11.40 -14.94
C VAL A 163 -16.64 12.55 -15.71
N ALA A 164 -15.32 12.55 -15.94
CA ALA A 164 -14.65 13.51 -16.82
C ALA A 164 -15.19 13.40 -18.25
N GLN A 165 -15.40 12.18 -18.77
CA GLN A 165 -16.04 11.94 -20.07
C GLN A 165 -17.50 12.40 -20.13
N LYS A 166 -18.15 12.57 -18.97
CA LYS A 166 -19.50 13.15 -18.84
C LYS A 166 -19.48 14.68 -18.66
N GLY A 167 -18.31 15.31 -18.75
CA GLY A 167 -18.15 16.76 -18.66
C GLY A 167 -18.02 17.30 -17.23
N TYR A 168 -17.77 16.44 -16.24
CA TYR A 168 -17.57 16.89 -14.85
C TYR A 168 -16.17 17.50 -14.70
N ARG A 169 -16.05 18.50 -13.83
CA ARG A 169 -14.75 18.92 -13.29
C ARG A 169 -14.31 17.88 -12.27
N THR A 170 -13.04 17.49 -12.31
CA THR A 170 -12.54 16.41 -11.45
C THR A 170 -11.28 16.83 -10.72
N ALA A 171 -11.19 16.48 -9.43
CA ALA A 171 -9.98 16.62 -8.65
C ALA A 171 -9.75 15.36 -7.81
N VAL A 172 -8.48 14.97 -7.67
CA VAL A 172 -8.06 13.88 -6.78
C VAL A 172 -7.07 14.46 -5.79
N VAL A 173 -7.34 14.25 -4.50
CA VAL A 173 -6.48 14.68 -3.41
C VAL A 173 -6.02 13.44 -2.67
N ASN A 174 -4.72 13.17 -2.72
CA ASN A 174 -4.10 12.15 -1.89
C ASN A 174 -3.64 12.80 -0.59
N LEU A 175 -4.15 12.32 0.55
CA LEU A 175 -3.78 12.91 1.83
C LEU A 175 -2.33 12.65 2.22
N ARG A 176 -1.55 11.83 1.51
CA ARG A 176 -0.08 11.75 1.62
C ARG A 176 0.65 13.02 1.23
N ASP A 177 0.04 13.87 0.41
CA ASP A 177 0.66 15.12 -0.05
C ASP A 177 0.78 16.15 1.09
N ALA A 178 0.00 15.99 2.17
CA ALA A 178 0.11 16.82 3.36
C ALA A 178 1.42 16.60 4.14
N THR A 179 1.86 17.63 4.85
CA THR A 179 2.99 17.56 5.79
C THR A 179 2.50 17.39 7.22
N LEU A 180 3.43 17.16 8.16
CA LEU A 180 3.10 17.18 9.59
C LEU A 180 2.57 18.54 10.06
N GLU A 181 2.99 19.64 9.42
CA GLU A 181 2.49 20.98 9.74
C GLU A 181 1.01 21.14 9.36
N ASP A 182 0.61 20.57 8.21
CA ASP A 182 -0.77 20.62 7.75
C ASP A 182 -1.72 19.88 8.71
N PHE A 183 -1.22 18.84 9.39
CA PHE A 183 -1.96 18.12 10.44
C PHE A 183 -1.83 18.72 11.85
N SER A 184 -1.21 19.89 12.00
CA SER A 184 -1.02 20.51 13.32
C SER A 184 -2.33 20.93 13.98
N ASN A 185 -3.32 21.37 13.20
CA ASN A 185 -4.68 21.71 13.65
C ASN A 185 -5.65 21.75 12.47
N LEU A 186 -6.95 21.78 12.78
CA LEU A 186 -8.02 21.80 11.78
C LEU A 186 -7.94 23.00 10.82
N ASP A 187 -7.53 24.17 11.30
CA ASP A 187 -7.48 25.38 10.47
C ASP A 187 -6.41 25.28 9.38
N LYS A 188 -5.19 24.86 9.75
CA LYS A 188 -4.10 24.58 8.81
C LYS A 188 -4.46 23.49 7.81
N PHE A 189 -5.05 22.39 8.30
CA PHE A 189 -5.48 21.29 7.44
C PHE A 189 -6.51 21.75 6.40
N LEU A 190 -7.53 22.52 6.80
CA LEU A 190 -8.57 22.99 5.88
C LEU A 190 -8.07 24.04 4.89
N GLN A 191 -7.09 24.87 5.27
CA GLN A 191 -6.42 25.78 4.33
C GLN A 191 -5.64 24.99 3.27
N TRP A 192 -4.80 24.02 3.70
CA TRP A 192 -4.08 23.12 2.79
C TRP A 192 -5.05 22.38 1.86
N PHE A 193 -6.13 21.83 2.42
CA PHE A 193 -7.15 21.11 1.65
C PHE A 193 -7.81 21.99 0.58
N CYS A 194 -8.20 23.22 0.92
CA CYS A 194 -8.75 24.14 -0.09
C CYS A 194 -7.71 24.50 -1.15
N ALA A 195 -6.45 24.70 -0.75
CA ALA A 195 -5.37 25.09 -1.66
C ALA A 195 -5.06 24.00 -2.67
N ILE A 196 -4.92 22.75 -2.22
CA ILE A 196 -4.66 21.62 -3.13
C ILE A 196 -5.85 21.37 -4.06
N VAL A 197 -7.09 21.50 -3.60
CA VAL A 197 -8.26 21.35 -4.49
C VAL A 197 -8.31 22.46 -5.54
N ALA A 198 -8.02 23.70 -5.16
CA ALA A 198 -7.98 24.83 -6.08
C ALA A 198 -6.87 24.68 -7.13
N ASP A 199 -5.68 24.25 -6.70
CA ASP A 199 -4.54 23.96 -7.57
C ASP A 199 -4.86 22.87 -8.60
N ARG A 200 -5.44 21.74 -8.16
CA ARG A 200 -5.85 20.63 -9.05
C ARG A 200 -6.95 21.02 -10.05
N LEU A 201 -7.70 22.08 -9.77
CA LEU A 201 -8.72 22.63 -10.66
C LEU A 201 -8.21 23.84 -11.45
N GLU A 202 -6.93 24.18 -11.35
CA GLU A 202 -6.28 25.32 -12.01
C GLU A 202 -6.99 26.66 -11.71
N LEU A 203 -7.50 26.81 -10.48
CA LEU A 203 -8.25 27.99 -10.06
C LEU A 203 -7.34 29.05 -9.44
N ASN A 204 -7.38 30.24 -10.01
CA ASN A 204 -6.67 31.43 -9.50
C ASN A 204 -7.44 32.10 -8.34
N ALA A 205 -7.73 31.36 -7.26
CA ALA A 205 -8.45 31.87 -6.09
C ALA A 205 -7.61 31.70 -4.81
N SER A 206 -7.08 32.80 -4.27
CA SER A 206 -6.23 32.76 -3.07
C SER A 206 -7.00 32.29 -1.83
N VAL A 207 -6.60 31.12 -1.30
CA VAL A 207 -7.14 30.58 -0.05
C VAL A 207 -6.76 31.46 1.12
N GLU A 208 -5.52 31.95 1.18
CA GLU A 208 -5.03 32.81 2.26
C GLU A 208 -5.86 34.11 2.37
N GLU A 209 -6.10 34.77 1.24
CA GLU A 209 -6.89 35.99 1.21
C GLU A 209 -8.35 35.73 1.62
N HIS A 210 -8.95 34.63 1.15
CA HIS A 210 -10.28 34.21 1.57
C HIS A 210 -10.34 33.92 3.07
N TRP A 211 -9.33 33.23 3.61
CA TRP A 211 -9.28 32.87 5.03
C TRP A 211 -9.17 34.10 5.94
N ARG A 212 -8.43 35.12 5.49
CA ARG A 212 -8.26 36.41 6.19
C ARG A 212 -9.53 37.26 6.16
N LYS A 213 -10.26 37.27 5.05
CA LYS A 213 -11.49 38.09 4.88
C LYS A 213 -12.75 37.41 5.45
N SER A 214 -12.75 36.09 5.55
CA SER A 214 -13.94 35.34 5.97
C SER A 214 -14.12 35.33 7.49
N ILE A 215 -15.38 35.39 7.92
CA ILE A 215 -15.79 35.37 9.33
C ILE A 215 -16.20 33.93 9.70
N GLY A 216 -15.95 33.53 10.95
CA GLY A 216 -16.35 32.23 11.49
C GLY A 216 -15.17 31.28 11.69
N ASN A 217 -15.48 30.05 12.11
CA ASN A 217 -14.48 29.00 12.29
C ASN A 217 -14.00 28.43 10.94
N SER A 218 -12.94 27.63 11.00
CA SER A 218 -12.29 27.03 9.82
C SER A 218 -13.25 26.24 8.92
N LYS A 219 -14.24 25.52 9.49
CA LYS A 219 -15.27 24.80 8.71
C LYS A 219 -16.17 25.74 7.90
N ILE A 220 -16.58 26.87 8.49
CA ILE A 220 -17.39 27.89 7.78
C ILE A 220 -16.57 28.54 6.66
N LYS A 221 -15.29 28.82 6.92
CA LYS A 221 -14.37 29.38 5.92
C LYS A 221 -14.17 28.40 4.76
N CYS A 222 -13.91 27.14 5.04
CA CYS A 222 -13.81 26.07 4.04
C CYS A 222 -15.09 25.96 3.21
N ARG A 223 -16.25 25.84 3.87
CA ARG A 223 -17.56 25.78 3.21
C ARG A 223 -17.77 26.96 2.26
N SER A 224 -17.54 28.19 2.73
CA SER A 224 -17.73 29.38 1.92
C SER A 224 -16.72 29.51 0.77
N TYR A 225 -15.53 28.91 0.89
CA TYR A 225 -14.58 28.81 -0.21
C TYR A 225 -15.13 27.90 -1.32
N PHE A 226 -15.65 26.73 -0.95
CA PHE A 226 -16.32 25.82 -1.89
C PHE A 226 -17.51 26.50 -2.57
N GLU A 227 -18.39 27.15 -1.81
CA GLU A 227 -19.58 27.83 -2.35
C GLU A 227 -19.24 29.02 -3.26
N LYS A 228 -18.11 29.71 -3.05
CA LYS A 228 -17.73 30.90 -3.83
C LYS A 228 -16.86 30.61 -5.05
N TYR A 229 -15.98 29.61 -4.98
CA TYR A 229 -14.93 29.42 -5.99
C TYR A 229 -14.95 28.03 -6.62
N LEU A 230 -15.22 26.97 -5.86
CA LEU A 230 -15.06 25.60 -6.36
C LEU A 230 -16.35 25.07 -7.00
N LEU A 231 -17.50 25.29 -6.37
CA LEU A 231 -18.79 24.76 -6.83
C LEU A 231 -19.47 25.58 -7.93
N PRO A 232 -19.35 26.92 -8.00
CA PRO A 232 -19.91 27.68 -9.10
C PRO A 232 -19.38 27.20 -10.45
N GLY A 233 -20.26 27.14 -11.45
CA GLY A 233 -19.94 26.68 -12.80
C GLY A 233 -21.10 25.92 -13.45
N GLU A 234 -20.98 25.66 -14.75
CA GLU A 234 -21.98 24.90 -15.51
C GLU A 234 -21.84 23.39 -15.32
N SER A 235 -20.65 22.92 -14.89
CA SER A 235 -20.34 21.51 -14.69
C SER A 235 -20.18 21.15 -13.21
N PRO A 236 -20.76 20.00 -12.77
CA PRO A 236 -20.55 19.48 -11.43
C PRO A 236 -19.08 19.17 -11.15
N LEU A 237 -18.69 19.24 -9.87
CA LEU A 237 -17.36 18.91 -9.38
C LEU A 237 -17.37 17.54 -8.72
N ALA A 238 -16.54 16.62 -9.20
CA ALA A 238 -16.22 15.36 -8.53
C ALA A 238 -14.85 15.41 -7.86
N LEU A 239 -14.84 15.26 -6.53
CA LEU A 239 -13.64 15.24 -5.71
C LEU A 239 -13.43 13.85 -5.12
N ALA A 240 -12.31 13.22 -5.44
CA ALA A 240 -11.87 11.99 -4.79
C ALA A 240 -10.81 12.27 -3.72
N LEU A 241 -11.02 11.72 -2.53
CA LEU A 241 -10.10 11.75 -1.41
C LEU A 241 -9.49 10.37 -1.24
N ASP A 242 -8.20 10.25 -1.55
CA ASP A 242 -7.42 9.03 -1.35
C ASP A 242 -6.62 9.10 -0.04
N GLU A 243 -6.37 7.95 0.55
CA GLU A 243 -5.61 7.80 1.81
C GLU A 243 -6.15 8.61 2.99
N VAL A 244 -7.47 8.68 3.10
CA VAL A 244 -8.15 9.42 4.19
C VAL A 244 -7.72 8.90 5.56
N ASP A 245 -7.27 7.64 5.64
CA ASP A 245 -6.77 7.02 6.87
C ASP A 245 -5.65 7.80 7.56
N ARG A 246 -4.91 8.64 6.82
CA ARG A 246 -3.82 9.46 7.36
C ARG A 246 -4.28 10.48 8.41
N ILE A 247 -5.55 10.88 8.41
CA ILE A 247 -6.09 11.83 9.41
C ILE A 247 -6.45 11.14 10.73
N PHE A 248 -6.63 9.82 10.76
CA PHE A 248 -7.14 9.12 11.94
C PHE A 248 -6.26 9.24 13.20
N PRO A 249 -4.91 9.29 13.11
CA PRO A 249 -4.08 9.63 14.27
C PRO A 249 -4.39 11.01 14.87
N TYR A 250 -4.95 11.93 14.08
CA TYR A 250 -5.30 13.29 14.47
C TYR A 250 -6.81 13.39 14.74
N ARG A 251 -7.27 12.85 15.88
CA ARG A 251 -8.70 12.65 16.20
C ARG A 251 -9.59 13.87 15.99
N GLU A 252 -9.12 15.06 16.37
CA GLU A 252 -9.87 16.31 16.19
C GLU A 252 -10.07 16.64 14.71
N ILE A 253 -9.01 16.55 13.90
CA ILE A 253 -9.08 16.75 12.44
C ILE A 253 -9.98 15.69 11.81
N ALA A 254 -9.81 14.42 12.19
CA ALA A 254 -10.61 13.32 11.67
C ALA A 254 -12.11 13.54 11.93
N SER A 255 -12.51 13.76 13.18
CA SER A 255 -13.91 13.99 13.54
C SER A 255 -14.51 15.19 12.78
N GLU A 256 -13.84 16.35 12.85
CA GLU A 256 -14.38 17.59 12.32
C GLU A 256 -14.43 17.61 10.78
N PHE A 257 -13.41 17.09 10.11
CA PHE A 257 -13.36 17.01 8.64
C PHE A 257 -14.38 16.01 8.10
N LEU A 258 -14.43 14.81 8.67
CA LEU A 258 -15.33 13.76 8.22
C LEU A 258 -16.80 14.13 8.49
N GLY A 259 -17.10 14.74 9.64
CA GLY A 259 -18.42 15.32 9.93
C GLY A 259 -18.80 16.45 8.97
N MET A 260 -17.83 17.24 8.49
CA MET A 260 -18.05 18.27 7.48
C MET A 260 -18.45 17.68 6.12
N LEU A 261 -17.76 16.64 5.63
CA LEU A 261 -18.11 15.96 4.37
C LEU A 261 -19.54 15.39 4.39
N ARG A 262 -19.93 14.80 5.52
CA ARG A 262 -21.31 14.35 5.75
C ARG A 262 -22.31 15.50 5.69
N THR A 263 -21.99 16.61 6.35
CA THR A 263 -22.86 17.80 6.36
C THR A 263 -23.07 18.32 4.95
N TRP A 264 -22.02 18.34 4.12
CA TRP A 264 -22.12 18.76 2.71
C TRP A 264 -22.99 17.83 1.86
N HIS A 265 -22.95 16.52 2.12
CA HIS A 265 -23.85 15.55 1.49
C HIS A 265 -25.33 15.80 1.87
N GLU A 266 -25.60 16.05 3.15
CA GLU A 266 -26.96 16.38 3.62
C GLU A 266 -27.45 17.73 3.07
N ASP A 267 -26.58 18.74 3.02
CA ASP A 267 -26.90 20.05 2.45
C ASP A 267 -27.28 19.95 0.96
N ALA A 268 -26.71 19.01 0.21
CA ALA A 268 -27.08 18.81 -1.19
C ALA A 268 -28.54 18.37 -1.39
N LYS A 269 -29.20 17.82 -0.36
CA LYS A 269 -30.63 17.49 -0.44
C LYS A 269 -31.52 18.72 -0.47
N THR A 270 -31.05 19.85 0.06
CA THR A 270 -31.85 21.08 0.22
C THR A 270 -31.28 22.28 -0.56
N ARG A 271 -29.96 22.33 -0.78
CA ARG A 271 -29.25 23.45 -1.42
C ARG A 271 -28.75 23.07 -2.80
N GLN A 272 -29.22 23.78 -3.82
CA GLN A 272 -28.91 23.51 -5.22
C GLN A 272 -27.42 23.64 -5.56
N ILE A 273 -26.67 24.52 -4.89
CA ILE A 273 -25.22 24.63 -5.11
C ILE A 273 -24.46 23.36 -4.69
N TRP A 274 -24.88 22.72 -3.59
CA TRP A 274 -24.25 21.49 -3.09
C TRP A 274 -24.65 20.26 -3.89
N GLN A 275 -25.74 20.33 -4.65
CA GLN A 275 -26.08 19.32 -5.67
C GLN A 275 -25.04 19.22 -6.79
N GLN A 276 -24.19 20.24 -6.98
CA GLN A 276 -23.08 20.22 -7.94
C GLN A 276 -21.88 19.42 -7.42
N PHE A 277 -21.82 19.11 -6.13
CA PHE A 277 -20.67 18.43 -5.56
C PHE A 277 -20.86 16.91 -5.56
N ARG A 278 -19.83 16.16 -5.96
CA ARG A 278 -19.73 14.71 -5.84
C ARG A 278 -18.51 14.38 -5.01
N GLN A 279 -18.72 13.62 -3.95
CA GLN A 279 -17.68 13.23 -3.00
C GLN A 279 -17.38 11.74 -3.18
N ILE A 280 -16.10 11.40 -3.36
CA ILE A 280 -15.62 10.02 -3.35
C ILE A 280 -14.59 9.92 -2.21
N VAL A 281 -14.86 9.10 -1.21
CA VAL A 281 -14.03 8.97 -0.01
C VAL A 281 -13.50 7.55 0.10
N LEU A 282 -12.18 7.40 0.21
CA LEU A 282 -11.54 6.09 0.31
C LEU A 282 -10.84 5.94 1.64
N HIS A 283 -11.16 4.84 2.31
CA HIS A 283 -10.60 4.53 3.61
C HIS A 283 -10.34 3.03 3.75
N SER A 284 -9.24 2.67 4.39
CA SER A 284 -8.89 1.35 4.91
C SER A 284 -9.10 1.38 6.42
N GLU A 285 -10.07 0.61 6.91
CA GLU A 285 -10.79 0.86 8.17
C GLU A 285 -10.01 0.62 9.49
N ILE A 286 -8.69 0.82 9.50
CA ILE A 286 -7.80 0.38 10.58
C ILE A 286 -8.08 1.09 11.92
N TYR A 287 -8.79 2.21 11.93
CA TYR A 287 -9.00 3.01 13.14
C TYR A 287 -10.46 3.44 13.35
N THR A 288 -11.36 2.47 13.51
CA THR A 288 -12.69 2.70 14.08
C THR A 288 -12.59 2.95 15.60
N GLU A 289 -12.02 4.10 15.97
CA GLU A 289 -12.31 4.78 17.24
C GLU A 289 -12.98 6.15 17.02
N VAL A 290 -13.34 6.46 15.76
CA VAL A 290 -14.16 7.63 15.46
C VAL A 290 -15.61 7.29 15.82
N ASP A 291 -16.18 8.10 16.73
CA ASP A 291 -17.53 7.94 17.25
C ASP A 291 -18.54 7.69 16.11
N ILE A 292 -19.34 6.62 16.26
CA ILE A 292 -20.36 6.15 15.32
C ILE A 292 -21.31 7.31 14.93
N ASN A 293 -21.51 8.27 15.84
CA ASN A 293 -22.39 9.42 15.64
C ASN A 293 -21.75 10.57 14.86
N GLN A 294 -20.42 10.64 14.78
CA GLN A 294 -19.69 11.72 14.10
C GLN A 294 -19.10 11.30 12.75
N SER A 295 -19.27 10.04 12.39
CA SER A 295 -18.70 9.52 11.16
C SER A 295 -19.58 9.73 9.91
N PRO A 296 -19.01 10.10 8.75
CA PRO A 296 -19.64 10.01 7.43
C PRO A 296 -19.90 8.56 7.03
N PHE A 297 -19.40 7.58 7.80
CA PHE A 297 -19.58 6.14 7.54
C PHE A 297 -21.04 5.66 7.67
N ASN A 298 -21.97 6.53 8.09
CA ASN A 298 -23.41 6.25 8.15
C ASN A 298 -24.25 7.03 7.12
N ALA A 299 -23.61 7.79 6.20
CA ALA A 299 -24.28 8.58 5.17
C ALA A 299 -23.74 8.26 3.77
N GLY A 300 -24.56 8.43 2.73
CA GLY A 300 -24.18 8.09 1.35
C GLY A 300 -24.07 6.58 1.08
N CYS A 301 -23.51 6.23 -0.07
CA CYS A 301 -23.44 4.85 -0.56
C CYS A 301 -22.07 4.23 -0.25
N GLU A 302 -22.05 3.06 0.38
CA GLU A 302 -20.82 2.31 0.67
C GLU A 302 -20.62 1.16 -0.33
N MET A 303 -19.40 1.07 -0.85
CA MET A 303 -18.96 0.00 -1.75
C MET A 303 -17.81 -0.74 -1.10
N ALA A 304 -18.01 -2.04 -0.87
CA ALA A 304 -16.98 -2.93 -0.40
C ALA A 304 -16.35 -3.67 -1.58
N LEU A 305 -15.04 -3.51 -1.80
CA LEU A 305 -14.35 -4.30 -2.83
C LEU A 305 -14.17 -5.74 -2.35
N THR A 306 -14.51 -6.68 -3.25
CA THR A 306 -14.36 -8.11 -3.02
C THR A 306 -13.17 -8.69 -3.75
N ASP A 307 -12.78 -9.88 -3.30
CA ASP A 307 -11.80 -10.74 -3.95
C ASP A 307 -12.28 -11.17 -5.33
N PHE A 308 -11.35 -11.51 -6.22
CA PHE A 308 -11.65 -12.12 -7.51
C PHE A 308 -12.18 -13.55 -7.35
N ASP A 309 -13.16 -13.89 -8.19
CA ASP A 309 -13.57 -15.28 -8.39
C ASP A 309 -12.67 -15.95 -9.44
N ARG A 310 -12.87 -17.25 -9.65
CA ARG A 310 -12.05 -18.06 -10.57
C ARG A 310 -12.10 -17.54 -12.01
N GLU A 311 -13.25 -17.06 -12.45
CA GLU A 311 -13.44 -16.54 -13.81
C GLU A 311 -12.63 -15.26 -14.00
N LYS A 312 -12.67 -14.35 -13.02
CA LYS A 312 -11.88 -13.11 -13.02
C LYS A 312 -10.37 -13.35 -13.00
N VAL A 313 -9.90 -14.34 -12.24
CA VAL A 313 -8.48 -14.72 -12.23
C VAL A 313 -8.06 -15.29 -13.60
N LEU A 314 -8.91 -16.12 -14.20
CA LEU A 314 -8.66 -16.68 -15.54
C LEU A 314 -8.61 -15.59 -16.61
N ASP A 315 -9.53 -14.64 -16.56
CA ASP A 315 -9.57 -13.50 -17.48
C ASP A 315 -8.35 -12.60 -17.31
N LEU A 316 -7.90 -12.37 -16.07
CA LEU A 316 -6.65 -11.66 -15.81
C LEU A 316 -5.46 -12.39 -16.43
N ALA A 317 -5.34 -13.72 -16.23
CA ALA A 317 -4.25 -14.49 -16.81
C ALA A 317 -4.22 -14.40 -18.34
N ARG A 318 -5.39 -14.49 -18.99
CA ARG A 318 -5.53 -14.32 -20.46
C ARG A 318 -5.08 -12.94 -20.93
N LYS A 319 -5.41 -11.87 -20.20
CA LYS A 319 -4.99 -10.50 -20.53
C LYS A 319 -3.47 -10.33 -20.48
N TYR A 320 -2.79 -11.08 -19.62
CA TYR A 320 -1.33 -11.13 -19.55
C TYR A 320 -0.71 -12.12 -20.55
N GLY A 321 -1.51 -12.74 -21.43
CA GLY A 321 -1.02 -13.67 -22.46
C GLY A 321 -0.67 -15.06 -21.93
N LEU A 322 -1.13 -15.43 -20.73
CA LEU A 322 -0.92 -16.76 -20.17
C LEU A 322 -2.00 -17.73 -20.67
N ASP A 323 -1.57 -18.89 -21.18
CA ASP A 323 -2.46 -20.00 -21.53
C ASP A 323 -2.76 -20.86 -20.29
N TRP A 324 -3.70 -20.37 -19.48
CA TRP A 324 -4.13 -21.01 -18.24
C TRP A 324 -5.48 -21.68 -18.38
N ASP A 325 -5.62 -22.78 -17.66
CA ASP A 325 -6.88 -23.45 -17.39
C ASP A 325 -7.37 -23.15 -15.97
N LEU A 326 -8.56 -23.65 -15.64
CA LEU A 326 -9.14 -23.51 -14.30
C LEU A 326 -8.35 -24.29 -13.23
N GLU A 327 -7.50 -25.24 -13.62
CA GLU A 327 -6.69 -26.01 -12.69
C GLU A 327 -5.56 -25.15 -12.12
N LYS A 328 -4.79 -24.47 -12.97
CA LYS A 328 -3.75 -23.50 -12.54
C LYS A 328 -4.35 -22.37 -11.70
N VAL A 329 -5.53 -21.87 -12.09
CA VAL A 329 -6.27 -20.88 -11.29
C VAL A 329 -6.59 -21.43 -9.91
N THR A 330 -7.07 -22.68 -9.82
CA THR A 330 -7.40 -23.32 -8.54
C THR A 330 -6.16 -23.50 -7.68
N GLN A 331 -5.02 -23.87 -8.26
CA GLN A 331 -3.74 -24.00 -7.53
C GLN A 331 -3.28 -22.67 -6.94
N LEU A 332 -3.31 -21.58 -7.73
CA LEU A 332 -2.97 -20.24 -7.23
C LEU A 332 -3.94 -19.79 -6.13
N MET A 333 -5.24 -19.88 -6.39
CA MET A 333 -6.27 -19.45 -5.45
C MET A 333 -6.31 -20.28 -4.16
N ALA A 334 -5.81 -21.52 -4.17
CA ALA A 334 -5.67 -22.31 -2.95
C ALA A 334 -4.72 -21.65 -1.94
N VAL A 335 -3.72 -20.90 -2.42
CA VAL A 335 -2.71 -20.23 -1.57
C VAL A 335 -3.10 -18.79 -1.29
N VAL A 336 -3.42 -18.01 -2.32
CA VAL A 336 -3.64 -16.55 -2.19
C VAL A 336 -5.10 -16.12 -2.22
N GLY A 337 -6.02 -17.08 -2.33
CA GLY A 337 -7.43 -16.79 -2.56
C GLY A 337 -7.65 -16.01 -3.85
N GLY A 338 -8.57 -15.05 -3.80
CA GLY A 338 -8.83 -14.11 -4.90
C GLY A 338 -8.25 -12.72 -4.66
N HIS A 339 -7.21 -12.56 -3.83
CA HIS A 339 -6.72 -11.23 -3.50
C HIS A 339 -6.20 -10.51 -4.76
N PRO A 340 -6.78 -9.37 -5.18
CA PRO A 340 -6.48 -8.74 -6.47
C PRO A 340 -4.98 -8.50 -6.70
N TYR A 341 -4.29 -7.93 -5.72
CA TYR A 341 -2.84 -7.70 -5.82
C TYR A 341 -2.01 -8.97 -5.83
N LEU A 342 -2.24 -9.95 -4.94
CA LEU A 342 -1.44 -11.18 -4.89
C LEU A 342 -1.61 -12.01 -6.17
N VAL A 343 -2.82 -12.01 -6.73
CA VAL A 343 -3.12 -12.66 -8.00
C VAL A 343 -2.42 -11.92 -9.16
N ALA A 344 -2.55 -10.60 -9.24
CA ALA A 344 -1.93 -9.81 -10.31
C ALA A 344 -0.40 -9.93 -10.28
N ASP A 345 0.22 -9.85 -9.09
CA ASP A 345 1.66 -9.98 -8.89
C ASP A 345 2.17 -11.37 -9.33
N ALA A 346 1.44 -12.45 -9.00
CA ALA A 346 1.77 -13.78 -9.51
C ALA A 346 1.67 -13.88 -11.02
N ILE A 347 0.56 -13.41 -11.60
CA ILE A 347 0.32 -13.48 -13.05
C ILE A 347 1.38 -12.67 -13.80
N GLU A 348 1.75 -11.48 -13.31
CA GLU A 348 2.78 -10.65 -13.91
C GLU A 348 4.15 -11.34 -13.92
N HIS A 349 4.56 -11.92 -12.79
CA HIS A 349 5.82 -12.67 -12.70
C HIS A 349 5.84 -13.91 -13.62
N LEU A 350 4.71 -14.61 -13.72
CA LEU A 350 4.59 -15.80 -14.57
C LEU A 350 4.56 -15.42 -16.07
N ALA A 351 3.95 -14.29 -16.43
CA ALA A 351 3.92 -13.78 -17.80
C ALA A 351 5.30 -13.34 -18.29
N LYS A 352 6.15 -12.81 -17.40
CA LYS A 352 7.56 -12.47 -17.69
C LYS A 352 8.46 -13.70 -17.84
N GLN A 353 7.95 -14.91 -17.58
CA GLN A 353 8.69 -16.18 -17.57
C GLN A 353 9.84 -16.24 -16.55
N ASP A 354 9.74 -15.47 -15.46
CA ASP A 354 10.78 -15.45 -14.42
C ASP A 354 10.78 -16.73 -13.58
N THR A 355 9.67 -17.46 -13.49
CA THR A 355 9.47 -18.63 -12.61
C THR A 355 8.27 -19.49 -13.09
N THR A 356 8.13 -20.73 -12.58
CA THR A 356 6.92 -21.56 -12.80
C THR A 356 5.91 -21.40 -11.66
N LEU A 357 4.65 -21.77 -11.88
CA LEU A 357 3.61 -21.67 -10.83
C LEU A 357 3.99 -22.48 -9.60
N GLU A 358 4.54 -23.68 -9.78
CA GLU A 358 4.95 -24.56 -8.68
C GLU A 358 6.08 -23.93 -7.85
N ALA A 359 7.10 -23.38 -8.50
CA ALA A 359 8.23 -22.74 -7.82
C ALA A 359 7.81 -21.44 -7.09
N LEU A 360 6.86 -20.69 -7.67
CA LEU A 360 6.29 -19.50 -7.03
C LEU A 360 5.51 -19.88 -5.77
N LEU A 361 4.64 -20.90 -5.84
CA LEU A 361 3.84 -21.35 -4.69
C LEU A 361 4.71 -21.97 -3.58
N GLN A 362 5.84 -22.61 -3.92
CA GLN A 362 6.77 -23.14 -2.93
C GLN A 362 7.49 -22.04 -2.14
N THR A 363 7.73 -20.88 -2.75
CA THR A 363 8.47 -19.77 -2.12
C THR A 363 7.55 -18.66 -1.60
N SER A 364 6.25 -18.71 -1.90
CA SER A 364 5.27 -17.64 -1.65
C SER A 364 5.20 -17.20 -0.19
N HIS A 365 5.27 -18.14 0.75
CA HIS A 365 5.18 -17.94 2.20
C HIS A 365 6.53 -17.65 2.84
N THR A 366 7.59 -17.44 2.06
CA THR A 366 8.94 -17.17 2.57
C THR A 366 9.31 -15.70 2.46
N VAL A 367 10.33 -15.27 3.22
CA VAL A 367 10.89 -13.90 3.13
C VAL A 367 11.51 -13.61 1.76
N CYS A 368 11.86 -14.65 1.00
CA CYS A 368 12.37 -14.53 -0.37
C CYS A 368 11.26 -14.61 -1.44
N GLY A 369 10.01 -14.86 -1.04
CA GLY A 369 8.87 -14.95 -1.95
C GLY A 369 8.47 -13.60 -2.52
N ILE A 370 7.75 -13.64 -3.64
CA ILE A 370 7.22 -12.44 -4.32
C ILE A 370 6.32 -11.60 -3.40
N TYR A 371 5.64 -12.24 -2.44
CA TYR A 371 4.72 -11.58 -1.50
C TYR A 371 5.38 -11.03 -0.23
N SER A 372 6.70 -11.17 -0.08
CA SER A 372 7.44 -10.76 1.12
C SER A 372 7.09 -9.33 1.56
N ARG A 373 7.12 -8.36 0.65
CA ARG A 373 6.80 -6.95 0.94
C ARG A 373 5.37 -6.76 1.47
N HIS A 374 4.41 -7.46 0.89
CA HIS A 374 3.01 -7.41 1.32
C HIS A 374 2.85 -8.00 2.73
N LEU A 375 3.45 -9.16 2.97
CA LEU A 375 3.38 -9.88 4.24
C LEU A 375 4.11 -9.11 5.36
N GLU A 376 5.26 -8.50 5.06
CA GLU A 376 5.99 -7.64 6.00
C GLU A 376 5.21 -6.40 6.41
N ARG A 377 4.46 -5.80 5.48
CA ARG A 377 3.60 -4.66 5.80
C ARG A 377 2.53 -5.04 6.82
N HIS A 378 1.88 -6.18 6.63
CA HIS A 378 0.93 -6.72 7.60
C HIS A 378 1.60 -7.06 8.94
N TRP A 379 2.82 -7.62 8.90
CA TRP A 379 3.59 -7.90 10.11
C TRP A 379 3.89 -6.64 10.92
N ARG A 380 4.40 -5.57 10.29
CA ARG A 380 4.66 -4.28 10.95
C ARG A 380 3.39 -3.67 11.55
N ASN A 381 2.26 -3.81 10.86
CA ASN A 381 0.96 -3.35 11.38
C ASN A 381 0.55 -4.14 12.64
N LEU A 382 0.68 -5.46 12.62
CA LEU A 382 0.41 -6.31 13.79
C LEU A 382 1.33 -6.00 14.97
N GLN A 383 2.62 -5.75 14.72
CA GLN A 383 3.58 -5.36 15.76
C GLN A 383 3.21 -4.04 16.46
N SER A 384 2.56 -3.12 15.73
CA SER A 384 2.08 -1.86 16.29
C SER A 384 0.83 -2.01 17.15
N HIS A 385 0.15 -3.17 17.08
CA HIS A 385 -1.12 -3.44 17.79
C HIS A 385 -1.06 -4.82 18.48
N PRO A 386 -0.46 -4.93 19.67
CA PRO A 386 -0.24 -6.22 20.35
C PRO A 386 -1.51 -7.05 20.56
N GLU A 387 -2.66 -6.40 20.81
CA GLU A 387 -3.95 -7.08 20.95
C GLU A 387 -4.37 -7.79 19.65
N LEU A 388 -4.23 -7.11 18.50
CA LEU A 388 -4.52 -7.69 17.18
C LEU A 388 -3.54 -8.81 16.86
N ALA A 389 -2.26 -8.66 17.20
CA ALA A 389 -1.25 -9.69 17.00
C ALA A 389 -1.57 -10.96 17.80
N ALA A 390 -1.93 -10.84 19.08
CA ALA A 390 -2.28 -11.98 19.93
C ALA A 390 -3.54 -12.71 19.42
N ALA A 391 -4.58 -11.97 19.04
CA ALA A 391 -5.79 -12.55 18.48
C ALA A 391 -5.51 -13.24 17.13
N PHE A 392 -4.71 -12.63 16.26
CA PHE A 392 -4.35 -13.22 14.98
C PHE A 392 -3.46 -14.45 15.11
N GLN A 393 -2.56 -14.47 16.11
CA GLN A 393 -1.74 -15.63 16.43
C GLN A 393 -2.60 -16.88 16.70
N GLN A 394 -3.71 -16.74 17.44
CA GLN A 394 -4.63 -17.86 17.70
C GLN A 394 -5.22 -18.42 16.41
N ILE A 395 -5.59 -17.52 15.50
CA ILE A 395 -6.24 -17.87 14.23
C ILE A 395 -5.26 -18.61 13.31
N VAL A 396 -4.01 -18.17 13.20
CA VAL A 396 -3.04 -18.79 12.28
C VAL A 396 -2.45 -20.08 12.83
N LEU A 397 -2.38 -20.24 14.16
CA LEU A 397 -1.97 -21.51 14.79
C LEU A 397 -3.04 -22.59 14.70
N ALA A 398 -4.32 -22.22 14.58
CA ALA A 398 -5.42 -23.17 14.43
C ALA A 398 -5.58 -23.66 12.98
N ASP A 399 -5.83 -24.97 12.83
CA ASP A 399 -6.15 -25.58 11.53
C ASP A 399 -7.64 -25.42 11.17
N CYS A 400 -8.51 -25.20 12.16
CA CYS A 400 -9.93 -24.93 12.00
C CYS A 400 -10.30 -23.48 12.37
N PRO A 401 -11.50 -22.98 11.99
CA PRO A 401 -11.99 -21.68 12.43
C PRO A 401 -12.02 -21.57 13.97
N VAL A 402 -11.58 -20.43 14.50
CA VAL A 402 -11.50 -20.16 15.94
C VAL A 402 -12.74 -19.41 16.39
N GLU A 403 -13.51 -19.99 17.32
CA GLU A 403 -14.69 -19.34 17.90
C GLU A 403 -14.33 -18.13 18.77
N PHE A 404 -15.22 -17.14 18.80
CA PHE A 404 -15.00 -15.95 19.61
C PHE A 404 -14.94 -16.29 21.10
N ASN A 405 -13.91 -15.77 21.76
CA ASN A 405 -13.63 -16.02 23.16
C ASN A 405 -13.07 -14.73 23.82
N SER A 406 -12.60 -14.82 25.06
CA SER A 406 -12.07 -13.65 25.79
C SER A 406 -10.82 -13.02 25.14
N GLN A 407 -10.07 -13.77 24.35
CA GLN A 407 -8.84 -13.33 23.68
C GLN A 407 -9.07 -12.97 22.20
N LEU A 408 -10.00 -13.63 21.52
CA LEU A 408 -10.52 -13.28 20.19
C LEU A 408 -11.96 -12.79 20.34
N ASN A 409 -12.14 -11.54 20.77
CA ASN A 409 -13.46 -10.95 20.84
C ASN A 409 -13.92 -10.47 19.44
N GLN A 410 -15.22 -10.18 19.30
CA GLN A 410 -15.83 -9.76 18.04
C GLN A 410 -15.21 -8.48 17.46
N ASN A 411 -14.85 -7.50 18.30
CA ASN A 411 -14.27 -6.23 17.85
C ASN A 411 -12.86 -6.45 17.27
N THR A 412 -12.03 -7.25 17.94
CA THR A 412 -10.68 -7.60 17.49
C THR A 412 -10.75 -8.41 16.19
N ALA A 413 -11.70 -9.34 16.08
CA ALA A 413 -11.95 -10.11 14.86
C ALA A 413 -12.41 -9.23 13.69
N MET A 414 -13.32 -8.27 13.93
CA MET A 414 -13.75 -7.29 12.92
C MET A 414 -12.58 -6.44 12.42
N LYS A 415 -11.76 -5.87 13.32
CA LYS A 415 -10.56 -5.12 12.94
C LYS A 415 -9.61 -5.94 12.07
N LEU A 416 -9.37 -7.20 12.43
CA LEU A 416 -8.54 -8.10 11.61
C LEU A 416 -9.14 -8.37 10.23
N ASN A 417 -10.47 -8.45 10.14
CA ASN A 417 -11.18 -8.65 8.87
C ASN A 417 -11.10 -7.40 7.99
N ASP A 418 -11.20 -6.20 8.58
CA ASP A 418 -11.08 -4.92 7.86
C ASP A 418 -9.66 -4.66 7.36
N VAL A 419 -8.64 -5.08 8.12
CA VAL A 419 -7.23 -5.11 7.66
C VAL A 419 -7.04 -6.10 6.51
N GLY A 420 -7.95 -7.08 6.38
CA GLY A 420 -7.92 -8.10 5.33
C GLY A 420 -7.17 -9.38 5.70
N LEU A 421 -6.82 -9.58 6.97
CA LEU A 421 -6.04 -10.75 7.42
C LEU A 421 -6.89 -11.98 7.73
N VAL A 422 -8.14 -11.77 8.16
CA VAL A 422 -9.06 -12.86 8.53
C VAL A 422 -10.35 -12.77 7.75
N LYS A 423 -11.08 -13.89 7.74
CA LYS A 423 -12.46 -13.99 7.26
C LYS A 423 -13.34 -14.39 8.43
N LEU A 424 -14.41 -13.62 8.64
CA LEU A 424 -15.42 -13.92 9.67
C LEU A 424 -16.38 -15.00 9.16
N LEU A 425 -16.70 -15.95 10.05
CA LEU A 425 -17.62 -17.06 9.83
C LEU A 425 -18.58 -17.15 11.02
N ASN A 426 -19.77 -16.56 10.91
CA ASN A 426 -20.76 -16.48 11.99
C ASN A 426 -20.14 -16.06 13.34
N ASN A 427 -19.85 -17.01 14.23
CA ASN A 427 -19.27 -16.80 15.55
C ASN A 427 -17.79 -17.22 15.67
N SER A 428 -17.08 -17.26 14.54
CA SER A 428 -15.69 -17.68 14.44
C SER A 428 -14.92 -16.86 13.40
N ALA A 429 -13.59 -16.93 13.44
CA ALA A 429 -12.72 -16.35 12.43
C ALA A 429 -11.68 -17.37 11.95
N THR A 430 -11.28 -17.24 10.68
CA THR A 430 -10.20 -18.02 10.09
C THR A 430 -9.26 -17.10 9.32
N ALA A 431 -8.02 -17.53 9.08
CA ALA A 431 -7.09 -16.79 8.24
C ALA A 431 -7.70 -16.60 6.84
N ARG A 432 -7.60 -15.41 6.26
CA ARG A 432 -8.28 -15.10 4.99
C ARG A 432 -7.74 -15.96 3.84
N TYR A 433 -6.43 -16.17 3.81
CA TYR A 433 -5.74 -17.01 2.83
C TYR A 433 -4.74 -17.94 3.50
N GLU A 434 -4.48 -19.07 2.86
CA GLU A 434 -3.50 -20.05 3.33
C GLU A 434 -2.08 -19.45 3.32
N LEU A 435 -1.76 -18.55 2.39
CA LEU A 435 -0.53 -17.76 2.38
C LEU A 435 -0.28 -17.07 3.73
N TYR A 436 -1.32 -16.42 4.27
CA TYR A 436 -1.22 -15.71 5.54
C TYR A 436 -1.04 -16.70 6.68
N ARG A 437 -1.82 -17.79 6.69
CA ARG A 437 -1.68 -18.83 7.70
C ARG A 437 -0.24 -19.34 7.77
N GLN A 438 0.34 -19.76 6.65
CA GLN A 438 1.70 -20.31 6.59
C GLN A 438 2.76 -19.29 7.03
N TYR A 439 2.80 -18.13 6.39
CA TYR A 439 3.81 -17.11 6.70
C TYR A 439 3.77 -16.66 8.16
N PHE A 440 2.58 -16.35 8.69
CA PHE A 440 2.46 -15.83 10.05
C PHE A 440 2.60 -16.92 11.11
N ARG A 441 2.18 -18.17 10.83
CA ARG A 441 2.43 -19.31 11.72
C ARG A 441 3.93 -19.47 11.99
N ASP A 442 4.75 -19.46 10.94
CA ASP A 442 6.20 -19.57 11.08
C ASP A 442 6.78 -18.37 11.85
N ARG A 443 6.35 -17.15 11.52
CA ARG A 443 6.81 -15.93 12.20
C ARG A 443 6.45 -15.89 13.69
N PHE A 444 5.28 -16.38 14.08
CA PHE A 444 4.87 -16.43 15.48
C PHE A 444 5.55 -17.58 16.25
N GLN A 445 5.91 -18.67 15.59
CA GLN A 445 6.64 -19.78 16.22
C GLN A 445 8.13 -19.47 16.41
N HIS A 446 8.76 -18.68 15.53
CA HIS A 446 10.19 -18.36 15.58
C HIS A 446 10.56 -17.05 16.32
N ASN A 447 9.58 -16.24 16.75
CA ASN A 447 9.82 -15.00 17.52
C ASN A 447 9.47 -15.14 19.02
N LEU A 448 9.51 -16.37 19.57
CA LEU A 448 9.39 -16.64 21.01
C LEU A 448 10.73 -16.52 21.74
#